data_AF-A0A6I1W5H6-F1
#
_entry.id   AF-A0A6I1W5H6-F1
#
_cell.length_a   1.000
_cell.length_b   1.000
_cell.length_c   1.000
_cell.angle_alpha   90.00
_cell.angle_beta   90.00
_cell.angle_gamma   90.00
#
_symmetry.space_group_name_H-M   'P 1'
#
loop_
_entity.id
_entity.type
_entity.pdbx_description
1 polymer ?
#
loop_
_entity_poly.entity_id
_entity_poly.type
_entity_poly.pdbx_seq_one_letter_code
_entity_poly.pdbx_strand_id
1 'polypeptide(L)'
;AEIAVLIGKPLSNNPSAEEVLDAISGFAPGLDLTLRDKQSELKAKGLPWEVAKSFDGACVLAPFVPSCTFPDVTDIGIRLT
;
A
#
# COMPACT_ATOMS: atom_id res chain seq x y z
N ALA A 1 7.87 -5.36 3.75
CA ALA A 1 7.57 -4.94 2.37
C ALA A 1 6.07 -5.09 2.19
N GLU A 2 5.48 -4.23 1.38
CA GLU A 2 4.04 -4.14 1.18
C GLU A 2 3.71 -4.36 -0.30
N ILE A 3 2.46 -4.70 -0.61
CA ILE A 3 1.91 -4.65 -1.97
C ILE A 3 1.10 -3.37 -2.10
N ALA A 4 1.50 -2.49 -3.01
CA ALA A 4 0.71 -1.34 -3.40
C ALA A 4 -0.32 -1.77 -4.46
N VAL A 5 -1.57 -1.37 -4.26
CA VAL A 5 -2.67 -1.59 -5.21
C VAL A 5 -2.98 -0.27 -5.90
N LEU A 6 -2.90 -0.25 -7.23
CA LEU A 6 -3.26 0.92 -8.03
C LEU A 6 -4.75 0.86 -8.38
N ILE A 7 -5.52 1.79 -7.84
CA ILE A 7 -6.93 1.98 -8.18
C ILE A 7 -7.02 2.93 -9.37
N GLY A 8 -7.56 2.46 -10.49
CA GLY A 8 -7.69 3.26 -11.73
C GLY A 8 -9.12 3.70 -12.05
N LYS A 9 -10.10 3.24 -11.28
CA LYS A 9 -11.50 3.67 -11.40
C LYS A 9 -12.03 4.11 -10.03
N PRO A 10 -12.91 5.12 -9.96
CA PRO A 10 -13.56 5.49 -8.71
C PRO A 10 -14.39 4.32 -8.18
N LEU A 11 -14.46 4.20 -6.85
CA LEU A 11 -15.33 3.26 -6.16
C LEU A 11 -16.54 4.00 -5.60
N SER A 12 -17.68 3.31 -5.54
CA SER A 12 -18.87 3.71 -4.83
C SER A 12 -18.62 3.71 -3.30
N ASN A 13 -19.53 4.32 -2.53
CA ASN A 13 -19.38 4.39 -1.07
C ASN A 13 -19.47 3.02 -0.38
N ASN A 14 -20.02 2.01 -1.06
CA ASN A 14 -20.16 0.65 -0.54
C ASN A 14 -20.01 -0.34 -1.71
N PRO A 15 -18.77 -0.53 -2.21
CA PRO A 15 -18.53 -1.26 -3.44
C PRO A 15 -18.72 -2.76 -3.25
N SER A 16 -19.19 -3.43 -4.30
CA SER A 16 -19.21 -4.89 -4.34
C SER A 16 -17.80 -5.45 -4.55
N ALA A 17 -17.59 -6.73 -4.28
CA ALA A 17 -16.30 -7.38 -4.58
C ALA A 17 -15.93 -7.30 -6.07
N GLU A 18 -16.93 -7.42 -6.96
CA GLU A 18 -16.76 -7.29 -8.40
C GLU A 18 -16.31 -5.87 -8.79
N GLU A 19 -16.93 -4.85 -8.19
CA GLU A 19 -16.55 -3.45 -8.41
C GLU A 19 -15.12 -3.17 -7.93
N VAL A 20 -14.75 -3.70 -6.76
CA VAL A 20 -13.38 -3.59 -6.25
C VAL A 20 -12.38 -4.22 -7.22
N LEU A 21 -12.65 -5.44 -7.69
CA LEU A 21 -11.76 -6.13 -8.64
C LEU A 21 -11.64 -5.39 -9.97
N ASP A 22 -12.74 -4.86 -10.50
CA ASP A 22 -12.76 -4.09 -11.75
C ASP A 22 -12.01 -2.75 -11.66
N ALA A 23 -11.93 -2.17 -10.46
CA ALA A 23 -11.23 -0.91 -10.21
C ALA A 23 -9.70 -1.05 -10.10
N ILE A 24 -9.20 -2.26 -9.84
CA ILE A 24 -7.75 -2.52 -9.69
C ILE A 24 -7.07 -2.51 -11.07
N SER A 25 -6.19 -1.54 -11.28
CA SER A 25 -5.40 -1.41 -12.52
C SER A 25 -4.06 -2.13 -12.46
N GLY A 26 -3.49 -2.31 -11.28
CA GLY A 26 -2.19 -2.94 -11.15
C GLY A 26 -1.66 -3.05 -9.73
N PHE A 27 -0.49 -3.67 -9.62
CA PHE A 27 0.18 -3.94 -8.36
C PHE A 27 1.66 -3.56 -8.44
N ALA A 28 2.26 -3.19 -7.32
CA ALA A 28 3.71 -2.99 -7.21
C ALA A 28 4.20 -3.40 -5.82
N PRO A 29 5.42 -3.96 -5.68
CA PRO A 29 6.07 -3.99 -4.38
C PRO A 29 6.39 -2.56 -3.92
N GLY A 30 6.16 -2.30 -2.63
CA GLY A 30 6.45 -1.02 -2.00
C GLY A 30 7.08 -1.16 -0.62
N LEU A 31 7.72 -0.09 -0.16
CA LEU A 31 8.23 0.04 1.20
C LEU A 31 7.54 1.21 1.90
N ASP A 32 6.80 0.89 2.97
CA ASP A 32 6.33 1.82 3.98
C ASP A 32 7.43 2.00 5.03
N LEU A 33 8.40 2.86 4.73
CA LEU A 33 9.53 3.12 5.60
C LEU A 33 9.05 3.84 6.87
N THR A 34 9.58 3.39 8.00
CA THR A 34 9.12 3.86 9.31
C THR A 34 10.30 4.23 10.18
N LEU A 35 10.31 5.47 10.69
CA LEU A 35 11.22 5.86 11.77
C LEU A 35 10.73 5.25 13.09
N ARG A 36 11.15 4.01 13.36
CA ARG A 36 10.58 3.18 14.44
C ARG A 36 10.66 3.82 15.83
N ASP A 37 11.76 4.51 16.11
CA ASP A 37 11.96 5.18 17.40
C ASP A 37 10.95 6.32 17.57
N LYS A 38 10.75 7.12 16.51
CA LYS A 38 9.76 8.20 16.50
C LYS A 38 8.33 7.68 16.57
N GLN A 39 8.02 6.59 15.87
CA GLN A 39 6.70 5.97 15.97
C GLN A 39 6.40 5.53 17.41
N SER A 40 7.38 4.93 18.08
CA SER A 40 7.24 4.49 19.48
C SER A 40 7.02 5.67 20.43
N GLU A 41 7.80 6.75 20.26
CA GLU A 41 7.66 8.00 21.02
C GLU A 41 6.26 8.61 20.84
N LEU A 42 5.78 8.74 19.60
CA LEU A 42 4.48 9.32 19.27
C LEU A 42 3.33 8.48 19.81
N LYS A 43 3.41 7.15 19.65
CA LYS A 43 2.40 6.21 20.17
C LYS A 43 2.27 6.30 21.70
N ALA A 44 3.38 6.39 22.42
CA ALA A 44 3.35 6.54 23.89
C ALA A 44 2.68 7.83 24.36
N LYS A 45 2.72 8.88 23.53
CA LYS A 45 2.11 10.18 23.79
C LYS A 45 0.69 10.33 23.20
N GLY A 46 0.17 9.31 22.51
CA GLY A 46 -1.11 9.38 21.80
C GLY A 46 -1.12 10.39 20.64
N LEU A 47 0.04 10.67 20.05
CA LEU A 47 0.20 11.67 18.98
C LEU A 47 0.10 11.04 17.59
N PRO A 48 -0.24 11.85 16.54
CA PRO A 48 -0.24 11.41 15.16
C PRO A 48 1.11 10.84 14.71
N TRP A 49 1.08 9.89 13.78
CA TRP A 49 2.28 9.19 13.30
C TRP A 49 2.98 9.87 12.12
N GLU A 50 2.49 11.04 11.68
CA GLU A 50 2.96 11.74 10.48
C GLU A 50 4.49 11.86 10.41
N VAL A 51 5.13 12.30 11.48
CA VAL A 51 6.61 12.43 11.55
C VAL A 51 7.33 11.09 11.34
N ALA A 52 6.73 9.97 11.74
CA ALA A 52 7.34 8.65 11.64
C ALA A 52 7.00 7.89 10.33
N LYS A 53 5.96 8.32 9.60
CA LYS A 53 5.37 7.58 8.47
C LYS A 53 5.21 8.39 7.18
N SER A 54 5.35 9.72 7.23
CA SER A 54 5.06 10.63 6.11
C SER A 54 6.21 11.59 5.82
N PHE A 55 7.44 11.21 6.16
CA PHE A 55 8.64 11.99 5.82
C PHE A 55 8.97 11.86 4.32
N ASP A 56 9.79 12.77 3.79
CA ASP A 56 10.21 12.72 2.39
C ASP A 56 10.91 11.38 2.07
N GLY A 57 10.41 10.67 1.06
CA GLY A 57 10.91 9.35 0.70
C GLY A 57 10.41 8.19 1.57
N ALA A 58 9.42 8.40 2.46
CA ALA A 58 8.86 7.33 3.29
C ALA A 58 8.17 6.22 2.49
N CYS A 59 7.72 6.51 1.26
CA CYS A 59 7.08 5.54 0.37
C CYS A 59 7.98 5.27 -0.84
N VAL A 60 8.63 4.10 -0.85
CA VAL A 60 9.37 3.62 -2.03
C VAL A 60 8.45 2.73 -2.84
N LEU A 61 8.25 3.04 -4.13
CA LEU A 61 7.39 2.28 -5.02
C LEU A 61 8.16 1.82 -6.26
N ALA A 62 8.04 0.53 -6.58
CA ALA A 62 8.50 0.01 -7.86
C ALA A 62 7.51 0.37 -8.99
N PRO A 63 7.91 0.21 -10.27
CA PRO A 63 6.96 0.28 -11.38
C PRO A 63 5.80 -0.72 -11.20
N PHE A 64 4.60 -0.28 -11.55
CA PHE A 64 3.40 -1.12 -11.48
C PHE A 64 3.38 -2.15 -12.61
N VAL A 65 2.91 -3.35 -12.29
CA VAL A 65 2.51 -4.37 -13.28
C VAL A 65 0.97 -4.37 -13.44
N PRO A 66 0.44 -4.64 -14.65
CA PRO A 66 -1.00 -4.69 -14.88
C PRO A 66 -1.71 -5.70 -13.98
N SER A 67 -2.97 -5.43 -13.61
CA SER A 67 -3.74 -6.33 -12.74
C SER A 67 -3.93 -7.73 -13.32
N CYS A 68 -4.01 -7.87 -14.65
CA CYS A 68 -4.08 -9.15 -15.35
C CYS A 68 -2.80 -10.02 -15.23
N THR A 69 -1.73 -9.51 -14.64
CA THR A 69 -0.50 -10.29 -14.37
C THR A 69 -0.75 -11.41 -13.36
N PHE A 70 -1.70 -11.22 -12.44
CA PHE A 70 -1.99 -12.17 -11.36
C PHE A 70 -3.40 -12.75 -11.55
N PRO A 71 -3.54 -14.07 -11.78
CA PRO A 71 -4.85 -14.72 -11.89
C PRO A 71 -5.63 -14.71 -10.58
N ASP A 72 -4.93 -14.81 -9.45
CA ASP A 72 -5.48 -14.71 -8.10
C ASP A 72 -4.84 -13.52 -7.39
N VAL A 73 -5.64 -12.50 -7.11
CA VAL A 73 -5.18 -11.27 -6.44
C VAL A 73 -4.90 -11.48 -4.95
N THR A 74 -5.31 -12.62 -4.38
CA THR A 74 -5.06 -12.99 -2.97
C THR A 74 -3.76 -13.78 -2.79
N ASP A 75 -3.11 -14.18 -3.89
CA ASP A 75 -1.86 -14.95 -3.89
C ASP A 75 -0.78 -14.24 -4.72
N ILE A 76 -0.28 -13.11 -4.19
CA ILE A 76 0.79 -12.33 -4.81
C ILE A 76 2.04 -12.41 -3.94
N GLY A 77 3.09 -13.05 -4.47
CA GLY A 77 4.37 -13.18 -3.80
C GLY A 77 5.21 -11.90 -3.87
N ILE A 78 5.71 -11.43 -2.72
CA ILE A 78 6.74 -10.39 -2.64
C ILE A 78 7.92 -10.83 -1.79
N ARG A 79 9.12 -10.32 -2.11
CA ARG A 79 10.35 -10.59 -1.35
C ARG A 79 11.16 -9.31 -1.21
N LEU A 80 11.67 -9.09 -0.01
CA LEU A 80 12.71 -8.11 0.29
C LEU A 80 13.94 -8.89 0.78
N THR A 81 15.10 -8.62 0.21
CA THR A 81 16.38 -9.28 0.52
C THR A 81 17.37 -8.31 1.12
#